data_AF-A0A2V8JIX1-F1
#
_entry.id   AF-A0A2V8JIX1-F1
#
_cell.length_a   1.000
_cell.length_b   1.000
_cell.length_c   1.000
_cell.angle_alpha   90.00
_cell.angle_beta   90.00
_cell.angle_gamma   90.00
#
_symmetry.space_group_name_H-M   'P 1'
#
loop_
_entity.id
_entity.type
_entity.pdbx_description
1 polymer ?
#
loop_
_entity_poly.entity_id
_entity_poly.type
_entity_poly.pdbx_seq_one_letter_code
_entity_poly.pdbx_strand_id
1 'polypeptide(L)'
;MPSLMKTVVSKTGLGTADRLRQTVAAFGKLLDQTMNDIQALEFELQGNHRVDQELEQLRRAAAEWETERARLLGMLEQSKNEHDRALAEVDEAAAIALERQIASAMDRMRAEMKAQGDAERAQLAPENHRARDEAVEVEAARIEGLIQEINQVIENPETELSVVIRKNAERAELESYLKGLRFRLPDRQGS
;
A
#
# COMPACT_ATOMS: atom_id res chain seq x y z
N MET A 1 -35.89 85.48 -113.60
CA MET A 1 -37.09 85.08 -112.82
C MET A 1 -37.53 83.72 -113.34
N PRO A 2 -37.84 82.71 -112.53
CA PRO A 2 -37.65 82.48 -111.08
C PRO A 2 -37.06 81.04 -110.84
N SER A 3 -36.96 80.37 -109.68
CA SER A 3 -37.13 80.68 -108.26
C SER A 3 -36.28 79.68 -107.47
N LEU A 4 -35.70 80.16 -106.37
CA LEU A 4 -35.08 79.36 -105.32
C LEU A 4 -36.11 78.43 -104.66
N MET A 5 -35.79 77.15 -104.53
CA MET A 5 -36.45 76.30 -103.55
C MET A 5 -35.40 75.46 -102.83
N LYS A 6 -34.78 76.10 -101.83
CA LYS A 6 -34.06 75.42 -100.74
C LYS A 6 -35.08 74.55 -100.02
N THR A 7 -35.10 73.25 -100.30
CA THR A 7 -35.74 72.29 -99.42
C THR A 7 -34.81 72.06 -98.23
N VAL A 8 -35.11 72.80 -97.17
CA VAL A 8 -34.65 72.54 -95.80
C VAL A 8 -35.20 71.17 -95.40
N VAL A 9 -34.49 70.11 -95.75
CA VAL A 9 -34.74 68.78 -95.16
C VAL A 9 -34.11 68.78 -93.77
N SER A 10 -34.97 69.17 -92.83
CA SER A 10 -34.96 69.00 -91.38
C SER A 10 -33.73 68.32 -90.75
N LYS A 11 -32.77 69.13 -90.30
CA LYS A 11 -31.58 68.75 -89.50
C LYS A 11 -31.92 68.08 -88.16
N THR A 12 -33.20 68.09 -87.74
CA THR A 12 -33.69 67.54 -86.47
C THR A 12 -33.96 66.03 -86.50
N GLY A 13 -34.24 65.43 -87.67
CA GLY A 13 -34.49 63.98 -87.80
C GLY A 13 -33.24 63.09 -87.80
N LEU A 14 -32.09 63.62 -88.26
CA LEU A 14 -30.81 62.92 -88.17
C LEU A 14 -30.28 62.85 -86.74
N GLY A 15 -30.45 63.93 -85.95
CA GLY A 15 -29.96 64.00 -84.58
C GLY A 15 -30.70 63.09 -83.58
N THR A 16 -31.98 62.79 -83.80
CA THR A 16 -32.73 61.83 -82.97
C THR A 16 -32.31 60.39 -83.25
N ALA A 17 -32.08 60.04 -84.51
CA ALA A 17 -31.55 58.71 -84.89
C ALA A 17 -30.12 58.49 -84.37
N ASP A 18 -29.25 59.50 -84.40
CA ASP A 18 -27.90 59.42 -83.82
C ASP A 18 -27.91 59.28 -82.30
N ARG A 19 -28.79 60.02 -81.60
CA ARG A 19 -28.99 59.85 -80.16
C ARG A 19 -29.49 58.45 -79.82
N LEU A 20 -30.46 57.93 -80.56
CA LEU A 20 -30.94 56.56 -80.36
C LEU A 20 -29.82 55.54 -80.56
N ARG A 21 -29.01 55.68 -81.61
CA ARG A 21 -27.82 54.85 -81.83
C ARG A 21 -26.83 54.93 -80.68
N GLN A 22 -26.58 56.13 -80.15
CA GLN A 22 -25.67 56.33 -79.01
C GLN A 22 -26.23 55.70 -77.73
N THR A 23 -27.52 55.83 -77.46
CA THR A 23 -28.17 55.20 -76.30
C THR A 23 -28.14 53.68 -76.42
N VAL A 24 -28.41 53.12 -77.60
CA VAL A 24 -28.32 51.67 -77.86
C VAL A 24 -26.89 51.17 -77.69
N ALA A 25 -25.88 51.91 -78.17
CA ALA A 25 -24.47 51.57 -77.96
C ALA A 25 -24.07 51.63 -76.47
N ALA A 26 -24.60 52.60 -75.72
CA ALA A 26 -24.38 52.70 -74.29
C ALA A 26 -25.05 51.54 -73.53
N PHE A 27 -26.27 51.15 -73.92
CA PHE A 27 -26.93 49.96 -73.39
C PHE A 27 -26.17 48.67 -73.71
N GLY A 28 -25.63 48.52 -74.93
CA GLY A 28 -24.79 47.38 -75.28
C GLY A 28 -23.58 47.24 -74.36
N LYS A 29 -22.85 48.34 -74.13
CA LYS A 29 -21.73 48.35 -73.18
C LYS A 29 -22.14 48.02 -71.75
N LEU A 30 -23.30 48.49 -71.31
CA LEU A 30 -23.81 48.20 -69.98
C LEU A 30 -24.20 46.72 -69.85
N LEU A 31 -24.80 46.14 -70.89
CA LEU A 31 -25.10 44.69 -70.93
C LEU A 31 -23.82 43.86 -70.89
N ASP A 32 -22.81 44.21 -71.69
CA ASP A 32 -21.50 43.54 -71.68
C ASP A 32 -20.85 43.63 -70.30
N GLN A 33 -20.90 44.82 -69.67
CA GLN A 33 -20.40 45.00 -68.31
C GLN A 33 -21.16 44.13 -67.30
N THR A 34 -22.49 44.13 -67.33
CA THR A 34 -23.29 43.29 -66.42
C THR A 34 -23.04 41.81 -66.63
N MET A 35 -22.80 41.36 -67.87
CA MET A 35 -22.49 39.97 -68.17
C MET A 35 -21.12 39.58 -67.60
N ASN A 36 -20.13 40.45 -67.71
CA ASN A 36 -18.81 40.23 -67.09
C ASN A 36 -18.91 40.20 -65.56
N ASP A 37 -19.68 41.11 -64.96
CA ASP A 37 -19.87 41.16 -63.51
C ASP A 37 -20.58 39.91 -62.98
N ILE A 38 -21.59 39.40 -63.71
CA ILE A 38 -22.28 38.14 -63.39
C ILE A 38 -21.30 36.96 -63.42
N GLN A 39 -20.44 36.88 -64.44
CA GLN A 39 -19.44 35.81 -64.55
C GLN A 39 -18.40 35.86 -63.42
N ALA A 40 -17.98 37.07 -63.02
CA ALA A 40 -17.07 37.25 -61.89
C ALA A 40 -17.73 36.80 -60.57
N LEU A 41 -18.98 37.20 -60.33
CA LEU A 41 -19.75 36.77 -59.16
C LEU A 41 -19.97 35.25 -59.13
N GLU A 42 -20.22 34.63 -60.28
CA GLU A 42 -20.38 33.18 -60.38
C GLU A 42 -19.08 32.45 -59.99
N PHE A 43 -17.92 32.95 -60.43
CA PHE A 43 -16.62 32.40 -60.04
C PHE A 43 -16.37 32.54 -58.53
N GLU A 44 -16.68 33.69 -57.94
CA GLU A 44 -16.57 33.91 -56.49
C GLU A 44 -17.49 32.97 -55.71
N LEU A 45 -18.73 32.77 -56.18
CA LEU A 45 -19.70 31.89 -55.54
C LEU A 45 -19.29 30.43 -55.60
N GLN A 46 -18.72 29.98 -56.73
CA GLN A 46 -18.10 28.65 -56.84
C GLN A 46 -16.91 28.49 -55.89
N GLY A 47 -16.07 29.52 -55.76
CA GLY A 47 -14.96 29.55 -54.81
C GLY A 47 -15.44 29.41 -53.37
N ASN A 48 -16.46 30.17 -52.97
CA ASN A 48 -17.06 30.09 -51.64
C ASN A 48 -17.66 28.70 -51.37
N HIS A 49 -18.34 28.11 -52.35
CA HIS A 49 -18.91 26.77 -52.18
C HIS A 49 -17.85 25.70 -51.94
N ARG A 50 -16.68 25.83 -52.58
CA ARG A 50 -15.54 24.94 -52.33
C ARG A 50 -15.00 25.12 -50.90
N VAL A 51 -14.86 26.35 -50.43
CA VAL A 51 -14.42 26.63 -49.06
C VAL A 51 -15.39 26.05 -48.04
N ASP A 52 -16.70 26.17 -48.27
CA ASP A 52 -17.72 25.58 -47.40
C ASP A 52 -17.59 24.05 -47.31
N GLN A 53 -17.32 23.38 -48.44
CA GLN A 53 -17.07 21.95 -48.46
C GLN A 53 -15.80 21.56 -47.68
N GLU A 54 -14.72 22.30 -47.84
CA GLU A 54 -13.47 22.07 -47.11
C GLU A 54 -13.65 22.30 -45.60
N LEU A 55 -14.39 23.35 -45.20
CA LEU A 55 -14.73 23.61 -43.79
C LEU A 55 -15.57 22.49 -43.19
N GLU A 56 -16.54 21.96 -43.93
CA GLU A 56 -17.38 20.86 -43.46
C GLU A 56 -16.57 19.57 -43.30
N GLN A 57 -15.63 19.28 -44.20
CA GLN A 57 -14.72 18.15 -44.06
C GLN A 57 -13.82 18.31 -42.81
N LEU A 58 -13.26 19.49 -42.58
CA LEU A 58 -12.44 19.77 -41.40
C LEU A 58 -13.25 19.62 -40.11
N ARG A 59 -14.51 20.07 -40.09
CA ARG A 59 -15.40 19.91 -38.94
C ARG A 59 -15.66 18.45 -38.60
N ARG A 60 -15.88 17.61 -39.61
CA ARG A 60 -16.07 16.16 -39.42
C ARG A 60 -14.82 15.49 -38.88
N ALA A 61 -13.65 15.78 -39.46
CA ALA A 61 -12.38 15.27 -38.98
C ALA A 61 -12.09 15.71 -37.54
N ALA A 62 -12.41 16.96 -37.18
CA ALA A 62 -12.26 17.46 -35.81
C ALA A 62 -13.21 16.73 -34.83
N ALA A 63 -14.44 16.45 -35.24
CA ALA A 63 -15.39 15.71 -34.41
C ALA A 63 -14.92 14.26 -34.18
N GLU A 64 -14.46 13.59 -35.23
CA GLU A 64 -13.88 12.24 -35.14
C GLU A 64 -12.67 12.23 -34.21
N TRP A 65 -11.77 13.21 -34.35
CA TRP A 65 -10.61 13.33 -33.47
C TRP A 65 -11.00 13.54 -32.00
N GLU A 66 -12.00 14.37 -31.71
CA GLU A 66 -12.48 14.57 -30.33
C GLU A 66 -13.08 13.28 -29.76
N THR A 67 -13.81 12.50 -30.58
CA THR A 67 -14.34 11.21 -30.13
C THR A 67 -13.24 10.19 -29.83
N GLU A 68 -12.20 10.12 -30.66
CA GLU A 68 -11.07 9.20 -30.43
C GLU A 68 -10.26 9.65 -29.22
N ARG A 69 -10.05 10.96 -29.05
CA ARG A 69 -9.40 11.53 -27.87
C ARG A 69 -10.16 11.18 -26.59
N ALA A 70 -11.48 11.33 -26.58
CA ALA A 70 -12.31 10.96 -25.43
C ALA A 70 -12.22 9.45 -25.13
N ARG A 71 -12.23 8.60 -26.17
CA ARG A 71 -12.05 7.16 -26.05
C ARG A 71 -10.70 6.80 -25.43
N LEU A 72 -9.61 7.36 -25.95
CA LEU A 72 -8.25 7.09 -25.46
C LEU A 72 -8.05 7.55 -24.02
N LEU A 73 -8.60 8.72 -23.66
CA LEU A 73 -8.59 9.19 -22.26
C LEU A 73 -9.36 8.24 -21.35
N GLY A 74 -10.53 7.75 -21.77
CA GLY A 74 -11.28 6.75 -21.03
C GLY A 74 -10.52 5.44 -20.82
N MET A 75 -9.82 4.95 -21.85
CA MET A 75 -8.97 3.76 -21.75
C MET A 75 -7.79 3.97 -20.80
N LEU A 76 -7.16 5.15 -20.83
CA LEU A 76 -6.06 5.50 -19.93
C LEU A 76 -6.53 5.57 -18.47
N GLU A 77 -7.68 6.21 -18.23
CA GLU A 77 -8.31 6.30 -16.92
C GLU A 77 -8.64 4.89 -16.37
N GLN A 78 -9.21 4.03 -17.23
CA GLN A 78 -9.50 2.65 -16.86
C GLN A 78 -8.23 1.88 -16.51
N SER A 79 -7.21 1.93 -17.37
CA SER A 79 -5.94 1.24 -17.13
C SER A 79 -5.24 1.73 -15.86
N LYS A 80 -5.29 3.03 -15.58
CA LYS A 80 -4.78 3.61 -14.34
C LYS A 80 -5.54 3.08 -13.13
N ASN A 81 -6.87 3.07 -13.16
CA ASN A 81 -7.69 2.56 -12.07
C ASN A 81 -7.46 1.05 -11.81
N GLU A 82 -7.28 0.26 -12.87
CA GLU A 82 -6.93 -1.16 -12.76
C GLU A 82 -5.53 -1.34 -12.15
N HIS A 83 -4.56 -0.53 -12.56
CA HIS A 83 -3.22 -0.54 -12.00
C HIS A 83 -3.22 -0.16 -10.51
N ASP A 84 -3.93 0.92 -10.14
CA ASP A 84 -4.04 1.38 -8.74
C ASP A 84 -4.69 0.30 -7.85
N ARG A 85 -5.70 -0.41 -8.37
CA ARG A 85 -6.29 -1.57 -7.67
C ARG A 85 -5.30 -2.72 -7.51
N ALA A 86 -4.60 -3.09 -8.59
CA ALA A 86 -3.62 -4.16 -8.54
C ALA A 86 -2.47 -3.84 -7.57
N LEU A 87 -2.02 -2.59 -7.50
CA LEU A 87 -1.03 -2.15 -6.52
C LEU A 87 -1.56 -2.31 -5.09
N ALA A 88 -2.79 -1.87 -4.81
CA ALA A 88 -3.40 -2.03 -3.49
C ALA A 88 -3.52 -3.50 -3.07
N GLU A 89 -3.91 -4.38 -3.99
CA GLU A 89 -3.99 -5.83 -3.74
C GLU A 89 -2.61 -6.44 -3.46
N VAL A 90 -1.57 -6.02 -4.20
CA VAL A 90 -0.19 -6.47 -3.97
C VAL A 90 0.33 -6.00 -2.61
N ASP A 91 0.09 -4.73 -2.25
CA ASP A 91 0.51 -4.17 -0.98
C ASP A 91 -0.17 -4.88 0.21
N GLU A 92 -1.48 -5.16 0.11
CA GLU A 92 -2.21 -5.92 1.12
C GLU A 92 -1.67 -7.36 1.24
N ALA A 93 -1.47 -8.04 0.11
CA ALA A 93 -0.91 -9.39 0.10
C ALA A 93 0.51 -9.44 0.68
N ALA A 94 1.34 -8.44 0.38
CA ALA A 94 2.68 -8.30 0.93
C ALA A 94 2.66 -8.07 2.44
N ALA A 95 1.77 -7.21 2.94
CA ALA A 95 1.60 -6.97 4.38
C ALA A 95 1.21 -8.27 5.11
N ILE A 96 0.22 -9.01 4.61
CA ILE A 96 -0.22 -10.29 5.19
C ILE A 96 0.93 -11.32 5.17
N ALA A 97 1.70 -11.38 4.08
CA ALA A 97 2.83 -12.29 3.97
C ALA A 97 3.93 -11.97 5.00
N LEU A 98 4.25 -10.69 5.18
CA LEU A 98 5.23 -10.23 6.18
C LEU A 98 4.77 -10.53 7.60
N GLU A 99 3.51 -10.27 7.94
CA GLU A 99 2.96 -10.59 9.26
C GLU A 99 3.05 -12.09 9.56
N ARG A 100 2.71 -12.94 8.58
CA ARG A 100 2.84 -14.41 8.71
C ARG A 100 4.29 -14.83 8.91
N GLN A 101 5.23 -14.22 8.20
CA GLN A 101 6.67 -14.51 8.35
C GLN A 101 7.17 -14.11 9.74
N ILE A 102 6.79 -12.95 10.24
CA ILE A 102 7.14 -12.47 11.58
C ILE A 102 6.55 -13.40 12.64
N ALA A 103 5.26 -13.73 12.56
CA ALA A 103 4.62 -14.64 13.50
C ALA A 103 5.34 -16.01 13.54
N SER A 104 5.62 -16.58 12.36
CA SER A 104 6.35 -17.85 12.24
C SER A 104 7.77 -17.77 12.79
N ALA A 105 8.47 -16.65 12.59
CA ALA A 105 9.81 -16.44 13.15
C ALA A 105 9.78 -16.31 14.67
N MET A 106 8.81 -15.58 15.23
CA MET A 106 8.62 -15.43 16.67
C MET A 106 8.26 -16.75 17.34
N ASP A 107 7.41 -17.57 16.72
CA ASP A 107 7.05 -18.88 17.27
C ASP A 107 8.25 -19.83 17.29
N ARG A 108 9.10 -19.81 16.25
CA ARG A 108 10.38 -20.56 16.25
C ARG A 108 11.30 -20.09 17.36
N MET A 109 11.49 -18.78 17.50
CA MET A 109 12.34 -18.21 18.56
C MET A 109 11.82 -18.56 19.95
N ARG A 110 10.49 -18.53 20.15
CA ARG A 110 9.87 -18.92 21.42
C ARG A 110 10.08 -20.41 21.71
N ALA A 111 9.93 -21.27 20.70
CA ALA A 111 10.17 -22.70 20.83
C ALA A 111 11.64 -23.00 21.15
N GLU A 112 12.58 -22.32 20.48
CA GLU A 112 14.02 -22.43 20.73
C GLU A 112 14.39 -21.95 22.13
N MET A 113 13.92 -20.78 22.57
CA MET A 113 14.18 -20.29 23.93
C MET A 113 13.61 -21.22 24.99
N LYS A 114 12.41 -21.79 24.77
CA LYS A 114 11.83 -22.76 25.68
C LYS A 114 12.70 -24.04 25.74
N ALA A 115 13.12 -24.57 24.60
CA ALA A 115 13.97 -25.75 24.54
C ALA A 115 15.34 -25.50 25.20
N GLN A 116 15.93 -24.32 25.01
CA GLN A 116 17.16 -23.92 25.69
C GLN A 116 16.98 -23.85 27.20
N GLY A 117 15.91 -23.20 27.68
CA GLY A 117 15.62 -23.12 29.11
C GLY A 117 15.35 -24.48 29.76
N ASP A 118 14.64 -25.38 29.05
CA ASP A 118 14.41 -26.75 29.50
C ASP A 118 15.72 -27.55 29.53
N ALA A 119 16.61 -27.36 28.54
CA ALA A 119 17.92 -27.99 28.50
C ALA A 119 18.85 -27.48 29.61
N GLU A 120 18.88 -26.18 29.88
CA GLU A 120 19.65 -25.58 30.98
C GLU A 120 19.16 -26.10 32.34
N ARG A 121 17.84 -26.17 32.57
CA ARG A 121 17.29 -26.76 33.79
C ARG A 121 17.66 -28.23 33.93
N ALA A 122 17.63 -29.00 32.84
CA ALA A 122 18.03 -30.40 32.85
C ALA A 122 19.52 -30.57 33.17
N GLN A 123 20.39 -29.68 32.66
CA GLN A 123 21.83 -29.68 32.96
C GLN A 123 22.13 -29.33 34.43
N LEU A 124 21.41 -28.35 34.99
CA LEU A 124 21.58 -27.91 36.38
C LEU A 124 20.85 -28.81 37.38
N ALA A 125 19.94 -29.68 36.95
CA ALA A 125 19.24 -30.60 37.82
C ALA A 125 20.21 -31.49 38.64
N PRO A 126 21.16 -32.24 38.06
CA PRO A 126 22.06 -33.09 38.84
C PRO A 126 22.93 -32.31 39.84
N GLU A 127 23.42 -31.13 39.46
CA GLU A 127 24.21 -30.27 40.36
C GLU A 127 23.35 -29.73 41.52
N ASN A 128 22.13 -29.28 41.25
CA ASN A 128 21.20 -28.86 42.30
C ASN A 128 20.79 -30.01 43.23
N HIS A 129 20.57 -31.22 42.70
CA HIS A 129 20.28 -32.39 43.52
C HIS A 129 21.48 -32.72 44.44
N ARG A 130 22.71 -32.72 43.91
CA ARG A 130 23.92 -32.94 44.71
C ARG A 130 24.10 -31.87 45.78
N ALA A 131 24.00 -30.60 45.43
CA ALA A 131 24.12 -29.50 46.39
C ALA A 131 23.03 -29.58 47.49
N ARG A 132 21.82 -30.01 47.13
CA ARG A 132 20.74 -30.24 48.09
C ARG A 132 21.04 -31.42 49.01
N ASP A 133 21.53 -32.53 48.48
CA ASP A 133 21.91 -33.71 49.28
C ASP A 133 23.06 -33.35 50.24
N GLU A 134 24.09 -32.64 49.76
CA GLU A 134 25.20 -32.16 50.58
C GLU A 134 24.73 -31.24 51.71
N ALA A 135 23.80 -30.32 51.43
CA ALA A 135 23.23 -29.46 52.46
C ALA A 135 22.45 -30.26 53.53
N VAL A 136 21.75 -31.32 53.14
CA VAL A 136 21.05 -32.22 54.08
C VAL A 136 22.05 -33.03 54.92
N GLU A 137 23.14 -33.50 54.34
CA GLU A 137 24.21 -34.21 55.05
C GLU A 137 24.92 -33.32 56.08
N VAL A 138 25.27 -32.08 55.71
CA VAL A 138 25.88 -31.11 56.64
C VAL A 138 24.95 -30.82 57.82
N GLU A 139 23.66 -30.68 57.55
CA GLU A 139 22.65 -30.49 58.58
C GLU A 139 22.52 -31.73 59.48
N ALA A 140 22.50 -32.94 58.92
CA ALA A 140 22.45 -34.18 59.68
C ALA A 140 23.66 -34.31 60.63
N ALA A 141 24.88 -34.05 60.13
CA ALA A 141 26.09 -34.08 60.94
C ALA A 141 26.06 -33.06 62.09
N ARG A 142 25.51 -31.87 61.85
CA ARG A 142 25.36 -30.85 62.92
C ARG A 142 24.42 -31.33 64.02
N ILE A 143 23.27 -31.92 63.65
CA ILE A 143 22.30 -32.44 64.61
C ILE A 143 22.86 -33.65 65.37
N GLU A 144 23.62 -34.52 64.71
CA GLU A 144 24.32 -35.62 65.37
C GLU A 144 25.30 -35.12 66.44
N GLY A 145 26.05 -34.04 66.15
CA GLY A 145 26.92 -33.38 67.13
C GLY A 145 26.15 -32.89 68.35
N LEU A 146 25.01 -32.20 68.15
CA LEU A 146 24.14 -31.74 69.24
C LEU A 146 23.60 -32.90 70.09
N ILE A 147 23.21 -34.01 69.47
CA ILE A 147 22.76 -35.22 70.18
C ILE A 147 23.89 -35.80 71.03
N GLN A 148 25.12 -35.85 70.51
CA GLN A 148 26.29 -36.33 71.27
C GLN A 148 26.60 -35.43 72.47
N GLU A 149 26.56 -34.11 72.30
CA GLU A 149 26.73 -33.15 73.39
C GLU A 149 25.67 -33.36 74.48
N ILE A 150 24.40 -33.54 74.09
CA ILE A 150 23.31 -33.84 75.02
C ILE A 150 23.52 -35.17 75.74
N ASN A 151 23.96 -36.22 75.03
CA ASN A 151 24.26 -37.52 75.64
C ASN A 151 25.37 -37.43 76.69
N GLN A 152 26.44 -36.66 76.45
CA GLN A 152 27.50 -36.44 77.43
C GLN A 152 26.98 -35.78 78.71
N VAL A 153 26.03 -34.84 78.59
CA VAL A 153 25.37 -34.21 79.75
C VAL A 153 24.47 -35.20 80.49
N ILE A 154 23.74 -36.05 79.77
CA ILE A 154 22.86 -37.08 80.35
C ILE A 154 23.66 -38.14 81.11
N GLU A 155 24.81 -38.56 80.58
CA GLU A 155 25.65 -39.63 81.14
C GLU A 155 26.53 -39.15 82.31
N ASN A 156 26.68 -37.84 82.50
CA ASN A 156 27.45 -37.29 83.62
C ASN A 156 26.68 -37.50 84.96
N PRO A 157 27.21 -38.32 85.90
CA PRO A 157 26.53 -38.67 87.14
C PRO A 157 26.34 -37.49 88.10
N GLU A 158 27.10 -36.39 87.92
CA GLU A 158 26.98 -35.16 88.72
C GLU A 158 25.85 -34.23 88.23
N THR A 159 25.14 -34.59 87.17
CA THR A 159 24.07 -33.77 86.59
C THR A 159 22.73 -34.01 87.32
N GLU A 160 22.02 -32.93 87.64
CA GLU A 160 20.71 -33.02 88.29
C GLU A 160 19.67 -33.77 87.43
N LEU A 161 18.84 -34.61 88.06
CA LEU A 161 17.79 -35.39 87.38
C LEU A 161 16.81 -34.53 86.58
N SER A 162 16.49 -33.33 87.07
CA SER A 162 15.62 -32.36 86.37
C SER A 162 16.21 -31.92 85.03
N VAL A 163 17.52 -31.73 84.98
CA VAL A 163 18.29 -31.38 83.78
C VAL A 163 18.33 -32.58 82.84
N VAL A 164 18.54 -33.79 83.37
CA VAL A 164 18.53 -35.04 82.60
C VAL A 164 17.19 -35.29 81.92
N ILE A 165 16.05 -35.11 82.60
CA ILE A 165 14.72 -35.29 82.02
C ILE A 165 14.47 -34.31 80.87
N ARG A 166 14.81 -33.03 81.06
CA ARG A 166 14.67 -32.01 80.02
C ARG A 166 15.56 -32.31 78.81
N LYS A 167 16.81 -32.70 79.05
CA LYS A 167 17.76 -33.04 77.99
C LYS A 167 17.39 -34.32 77.24
N ASN A 168 16.76 -35.30 77.90
CA ASN A 168 16.20 -36.48 77.22
C ASN A 168 15.05 -36.13 76.27
N ALA A 169 14.17 -35.20 76.65
CA ALA A 169 13.11 -34.73 75.76
C ALA A 169 13.68 -34.02 74.52
N GLU A 170 14.64 -33.10 74.73
CA GLU A 170 15.35 -32.40 73.65
C GLU A 170 16.08 -33.40 72.71
N ARG A 171 16.71 -34.44 73.27
CA ARG A 171 17.33 -35.52 72.47
C ARG A 171 16.33 -36.23 71.58
N ALA A 172 15.17 -36.64 72.13
CA ALA A 172 14.15 -37.37 71.37
C ALA A 172 13.56 -36.53 70.21
N GLU A 173 13.46 -35.21 70.39
CA GLU A 173 13.07 -34.28 69.33
C GLU A 173 14.13 -34.20 68.23
N LEU A 174 15.40 -34.06 68.60
CA LEU A 174 16.52 -34.03 67.65
C LEU A 174 16.68 -35.36 66.90
N GLU A 175 16.49 -36.50 67.55
CA GLU A 175 16.48 -37.82 66.92
C GLU A 175 15.34 -37.95 65.89
N SER A 176 14.16 -37.43 66.21
CA SER A 176 13.02 -37.40 65.28
C SER A 176 13.29 -36.50 64.08
N TYR A 177 13.91 -35.34 64.30
CA TYR A 177 14.32 -34.42 63.23
C TYR A 177 15.39 -35.04 62.32
N LEU A 178 16.43 -35.64 62.91
CA LEU A 178 17.50 -36.34 62.19
C LEU A 178 16.94 -37.50 61.35
N LYS A 179 16.01 -38.29 61.89
CA LYS A 179 15.30 -39.32 61.15
C LYS A 179 14.54 -38.75 59.95
N GLY A 180 13.90 -37.60 60.13
CA GLY A 180 13.22 -36.86 59.06
C GLY A 180 14.16 -36.31 57.98
N LEU A 181 15.39 -35.94 58.32
CA LEU A 181 16.42 -35.53 57.36
C LEU A 181 16.96 -36.73 56.59
N ARG A 182 17.30 -37.83 57.29
CA ARG A 182 17.81 -39.06 56.68
C ARG A 182 16.82 -39.70 55.72
N PHE A 183 15.52 -39.60 55.99
CA PHE A 183 14.48 -40.07 55.05
C PHE A 183 14.49 -39.32 53.70
N ARG A 184 15.04 -38.09 53.65
CA ARG A 184 15.15 -37.30 52.41
C ARG A 184 16.41 -37.64 51.61
N LEU A 185 17.39 -38.29 52.23
CA LEU A 185 18.57 -38.79 51.54
C LEU A 185 18.20 -40.15 50.93
N PRO A 186 18.41 -40.38 49.62
CA PRO A 186 18.21 -41.71 49.05
C PRO A 186 19.17 -42.70 49.72
N ASP A 187 18.68 -43.88 50.09
CA ASP A 187 19.48 -44.97 50.67
C ASP A 187 20.67 -45.30 49.74
N ARG A 188 21.85 -44.75 50.04
CA ARG A 188 23.12 -45.10 49.41
C ARG A 188 23.67 -46.43 49.96
N GLN A 189 22.81 -47.39 50.26
CA GLN A 189 23.21 -48.73 50.71
C GLN A 189 22.48 -49.81 49.90
N GLY A 190 23.20 -50.33 48.90
CA GLY A 190 22.79 -51.49 48.10
C GLY A 190 23.65 -51.69 46.86
N SER A 191 24.89 -52.15 47.08
CA SER A 191 25.88 -52.75 46.14
C SER A 191 26.02 -52.22 44.72
#